data_AF-A0A4Q5BEC4-F1
#
_entry.id   AF-A0A4Q5BEC4-F1
#
_cell.length_a   1.000
_cell.length_b   1.000
_cell.length_c   1.000
_cell.angle_alpha   90.00
_cell.angle_beta   90.00
_cell.angle_gamma   90.00
#
_symmetry.space_group_name_H-M   'P 1'
#
loop_
_entity.id
_entity.type
_entity.pdbx_description
1 polymer ?
#
loop_
_entity_poly.entity_id
_entity_poly.type
_entity_poly.pdbx_seq_one_letter_code
_entity_poly.pdbx_strand_id
1 'polypeptide(L)'
;MTGSADCDVRLRFRPDGTFRVLQLADVQDGPDVSRRAIMLIEAAVKRADPDLVVLTGDQIRGYDPAFERTYVNRRGDAPGAPLPPGVRTEAKMARVGKCVRGLLHRHNTGAASDPVEEEDTETKVMRCLSGFLGPIVSRGIPFAVTYGNHDFQCGVPLERQDELYRAFDGCLNPVDSLEPGTFGLTIDAHDGRQTAMGVMMVNSGDFAADGGYGSPSDDAVAWLGDVVKDVGAPSVVFQHIPPPEIYDCLVPVGRFTTNAIRGYRAHSGTCYVLDQEHSKPGSALREHPCCSEHNSGEVRAMKNAGGYFALFCGHDHTNSFITHHDGLDMGYTPTCGFTSYGPRGKDHALRVFEFHESDPASYTTELLDYGDLLGWVPPRALQHTFGDRALCDAGCIGDMLRKPSVRAALGVMGAVGAAAFGVVWHRLQDRPQSFPISEGAPGGGH
;
A
#
# COMPACT_ATOMS: atom_id res chain seq x y z
N MET A 1 -2.93 34.09 23.04
CA MET A 1 -2.32 34.96 22.03
C MET A 1 -2.66 34.32 20.68
N THR A 2 -3.87 34.51 20.16
CA THR A 2 -4.22 35.50 19.11
C THR A 2 -3.23 35.52 17.95
N GLY A 3 -3.63 34.86 16.85
CA GLY A 3 -3.10 35.08 15.51
C GLY A 3 -2.54 33.81 14.85
N SER A 4 -3.38 33.03 14.16
CA SER A 4 -2.94 32.50 12.88
C SER A 4 -3.79 33.20 11.83
N ALA A 5 -3.16 34.13 11.13
CA ALA A 5 -3.67 34.56 9.84
C ALA A 5 -3.89 33.29 9.01
N ASP A 6 -5.06 33.23 8.39
CA ASP A 6 -5.37 32.36 7.28
C ASP A 6 -4.31 32.62 6.20
N CYS A 7 -3.17 31.93 6.29
CA CYS A 7 -2.18 31.93 5.23
C CYS A 7 -2.80 31.05 4.14
N ASP A 8 -3.57 31.67 3.26
CA ASP A 8 -4.08 31.10 2.02
C ASP A 8 -2.87 30.58 1.20
N VAL A 9 -2.48 29.32 1.44
CA VAL A 9 -1.35 28.68 0.78
C VAL A 9 -1.75 28.47 -0.68
N ARG A 10 -1.39 29.43 -1.52
CA ARG A 10 -1.57 29.30 -2.97
C ARG A 10 -0.50 28.40 -3.57
N LEU A 11 -0.92 27.24 -4.05
CA LEU A 11 -0.12 26.37 -4.90
C LEU A 11 0.05 27.03 -6.27
N ARG A 12 1.27 27.08 -6.77
CA ARG A 12 1.58 27.68 -8.07
C ARG A 12 2.73 26.96 -8.76
N PHE A 13 2.71 26.96 -10.08
CA PHE A 13 3.85 26.52 -10.87
C PHE A 13 5.10 27.35 -10.52
N ARG A 14 6.26 26.70 -10.58
CA ARG A 14 7.56 27.33 -10.38
C ARG A 14 7.87 28.27 -11.55
N PRO A 15 8.81 29.23 -11.39
CA PRO A 15 9.23 30.10 -12.49
C PRO A 15 9.81 29.38 -13.72
N ASP A 16 10.23 28.12 -13.58
CA ASP A 16 10.68 27.27 -14.69
C ASP A 16 9.53 26.52 -15.40
N GLY A 17 8.28 26.76 -14.96
CA GLY A 17 7.07 26.15 -15.50
C GLY A 17 6.80 24.74 -14.99
N THR A 18 7.52 24.26 -13.96
CA THR A 18 7.28 22.94 -13.36
C THR A 18 6.46 23.00 -12.08
N PHE A 19 5.68 21.95 -11.82
CA PHE A 19 5.03 21.72 -10.53
C PHE A 19 5.16 20.25 -10.16
N ARG A 20 5.67 19.96 -8.97
CA ARG A 20 6.00 18.60 -8.55
C ARG A 20 5.08 18.09 -7.46
N VAL A 21 4.46 16.93 -7.72
CA VAL A 21 3.64 16.22 -6.75
C VAL A 21 4.34 14.92 -6.36
N LEU A 22 4.48 14.67 -5.05
CA LEU A 22 4.94 13.39 -4.53
C LEU A 22 3.76 12.62 -3.95
N GLN A 23 3.46 11.44 -4.51
CA GLN A 23 2.40 10.57 -4.02
C GLN A 23 2.98 9.52 -3.05
N LEU A 24 2.37 9.46 -1.86
CA LEU A 24 2.55 8.39 -0.88
C LEU A 24 1.28 7.53 -0.90
N ALA A 25 1.47 6.24 -1.16
CA ALA A 25 0.42 5.23 -1.06
C ALA A 25 0.81 4.24 0.03
N ASP A 26 -0.18 3.79 0.82
CA ASP A 26 -0.08 2.63 1.69
C ASP A 26 1.12 2.68 2.64
N VAL A 27 1.30 3.78 3.40
CA VAL A 27 2.28 3.80 4.50
C VAL A 27 1.96 2.66 5.47
N GLN A 28 0.67 2.48 5.74
CA GLN A 28 0.03 1.36 6.43
C GLN A 28 0.86 0.83 7.60
N ASP A 29 1.13 1.72 8.54
CA ASP A 29 1.95 1.45 9.72
C ASP A 29 1.17 1.66 11.03
N GLY A 30 1.68 1.09 12.11
CA GLY A 30 1.15 1.28 13.45
C GLY A 30 1.70 2.57 14.10
N PRO A 31 1.44 2.76 15.41
CA PRO A 31 1.91 3.95 16.15
C PRO A 31 3.43 4.14 16.17
N ASP A 32 4.19 3.07 15.93
CA ASP A 32 5.65 3.07 15.88
C ASP A 32 6.12 2.86 14.43
N VAL A 33 5.99 3.90 13.61
CA VAL A 33 6.28 3.84 12.17
C VAL A 33 7.67 3.28 11.90
N SER A 34 7.75 2.35 10.94
CA SER A 34 8.98 1.74 10.47
C SER A 34 10.00 2.79 10.11
N ARG A 35 11.19 2.70 10.72
CA ARG A 35 12.34 3.55 10.38
C ARG A 35 12.67 3.51 8.89
N ARG A 36 12.39 2.39 8.21
CA ARG A 36 12.62 2.25 6.77
C ARG A 36 11.63 3.08 5.95
N ALA A 37 10.36 3.13 6.36
CA ALA A 37 9.37 3.99 5.72
C ALA A 37 9.76 5.46 5.89
N ILE A 38 10.13 5.87 7.12
CA ILE A 38 10.59 7.25 7.39
C ILE A 38 11.81 7.60 6.53
N MET A 39 12.83 6.73 6.48
CA MET A 39 14.02 6.95 5.65
C MET A 39 13.69 7.06 4.16
N LEU A 40 12.76 6.23 3.67
CA LEU A 40 12.31 6.25 2.28
C LEU A 40 11.62 7.57 1.95
N ILE A 41 10.65 7.97 2.76
CA ILE A 41 9.92 9.23 2.61
C ILE A 41 10.90 10.40 2.66
N GLU A 42 11.82 10.43 3.62
CA GLU A 42 12.82 11.50 3.73
C GLU A 42 13.72 11.59 2.49
N ALA A 43 14.22 10.46 2.00
CA ALA A 43 15.07 10.41 0.82
C ALA A 43 14.31 10.80 -0.45
N ALA A 44 13.06 10.35 -0.59
CA ALA A 44 12.19 10.67 -1.71
C ALA A 44 11.82 12.15 -1.72
N VAL A 45 11.41 12.73 -0.59
CA VAL A 45 11.15 14.17 -0.46
C VAL A 45 12.39 14.99 -0.84
N LYS A 46 13.59 14.58 -0.40
CA LYS A 46 14.84 15.26 -0.76
C LYS A 46 15.17 15.14 -2.25
N ARG A 47 14.90 13.99 -2.88
CA ARG A 47 15.21 13.74 -4.30
C ARG A 47 14.20 14.37 -5.24
N ALA A 48 12.91 14.35 -4.87
CA ALA A 48 11.81 14.89 -5.63
C ALA A 48 11.75 16.42 -5.54
N ASP A 49 12.07 16.98 -4.37
CA ASP A 49 11.86 18.41 -4.08
C ASP A 49 10.42 18.82 -4.47
N PRO A 50 9.38 18.26 -3.82
CA PRO A 50 7.99 18.43 -4.26
C PRO A 50 7.38 19.77 -3.79
N ASP A 51 6.47 20.30 -4.60
CA ASP A 51 5.63 21.47 -4.25
C ASP A 51 4.37 21.06 -3.47
N LEU A 52 3.95 19.81 -3.63
CA LEU A 52 2.81 19.20 -2.94
C LEU A 52 3.08 17.73 -2.66
N VAL A 53 2.69 17.26 -1.48
CA VAL A 53 2.61 15.83 -1.17
C VAL A 53 1.16 15.38 -1.11
N VAL A 54 0.81 14.28 -1.77
CA VAL A 54 -0.53 13.68 -1.70
C VAL A 54 -0.45 12.30 -1.05
N LEU A 55 -1.34 12.03 -0.10
CA LEU A 55 -1.46 10.75 0.60
C LEU A 55 -2.75 10.06 0.15
N THR A 56 -2.63 8.92 -0.51
CA THR A 56 -3.75 8.28 -1.24
C THR A 56 -4.35 7.07 -0.52
N GLY A 57 -4.63 7.23 0.77
CA GLY A 57 -5.25 6.21 1.63
C GLY A 57 -4.30 5.17 2.20
N ASP A 58 -4.83 4.45 3.19
CA ASP A 58 -4.16 3.42 3.98
C ASP A 58 -2.84 3.91 4.60
N GLN A 59 -2.88 5.10 5.20
CA GLN A 59 -1.74 5.57 5.98
C GLN A 59 -1.61 4.80 7.29
N ILE A 60 -2.74 4.43 7.90
CA ILE A 60 -2.79 3.72 9.18
C ILE A 60 -3.06 2.23 8.94
N ARG A 61 -2.23 1.38 9.54
CA ARG A 61 -2.53 -0.05 9.69
C ARG A 61 -3.61 -0.21 10.75
N GLY A 62 -4.87 0.03 10.41
CA GLY A 62 -5.95 0.03 11.42
C GLY A 62 -6.11 -1.30 12.15
N TYR A 63 -5.72 -2.42 11.51
CA TYR A 63 -5.64 -3.75 12.12
C TYR A 63 -4.35 -4.01 12.93
N ASP A 64 -3.52 -3.02 13.21
CA ASP A 64 -2.33 -3.21 14.04
C ASP A 64 -2.71 -3.65 15.47
N PRO A 65 -1.97 -4.58 16.10
CA PRO A 65 -2.23 -5.00 17.48
C PRO A 65 -2.29 -3.86 18.50
N ALA A 66 -1.68 -2.69 18.23
CA ALA A 66 -1.77 -1.51 19.08
C ALA A 66 -3.21 -0.95 19.20
N PHE A 67 -4.07 -1.25 18.23
CA PHE A 67 -5.46 -0.81 18.14
C PHE A 67 -6.47 -1.92 18.49
N GLU A 68 -6.03 -3.10 18.96
CA GLU A 68 -6.92 -4.27 19.20
C GLU A 68 -8.19 -3.94 20.00
N ARG A 69 -8.10 -3.02 20.98
CA ARG A 69 -9.24 -2.63 21.82
C ARG A 69 -10.27 -1.76 21.11
N THR A 70 -9.85 -0.97 20.13
CA THR A 70 -10.70 -0.03 19.37
C THR A 70 -10.95 -0.51 17.95
N TYR A 71 -10.33 -1.62 17.54
CA TYR A 71 -10.41 -2.15 16.20
C TYR A 71 -11.85 -2.41 15.77
N VAL A 72 -12.17 -1.96 14.57
CA VAL A 72 -13.42 -2.23 13.87
C VAL A 72 -13.10 -2.85 12.51
N ASN A 73 -13.79 -3.93 12.16
CA ASN A 73 -13.50 -4.65 10.91
C ASN A 73 -14.24 -4.04 9.72
N ARG A 74 -15.51 -3.69 9.92
CA ARG A 74 -16.39 -2.97 9.00
C ARG A 74 -16.96 -1.73 9.69
N ARG A 75 -17.38 -0.72 8.92
CA ARG A 75 -18.13 0.41 9.47
C ARG A 75 -19.39 -0.10 10.19
N GLY A 76 -19.63 0.44 11.38
CA GLY A 76 -20.76 0.05 12.23
C GLY A 76 -20.51 -1.16 13.15
N ASP A 77 -19.37 -1.84 13.02
CA ASP A 77 -18.98 -2.87 13.98
C ASP A 77 -18.72 -2.27 15.36
N ALA A 78 -19.00 -3.04 16.41
CA ALA A 78 -18.62 -2.66 17.77
C ALA A 78 -17.08 -2.67 17.92
N PRO A 79 -16.48 -1.68 18.62
CA PRO A 79 -15.05 -1.68 18.91
C PRO A 79 -14.58 -2.95 19.61
N GLY A 80 -13.36 -3.39 19.30
CA GLY A 80 -12.81 -4.64 19.83
C GLY A 80 -13.22 -5.86 19.01
N ALA A 81 -13.57 -5.66 17.74
CA ALA A 81 -13.77 -6.75 16.81
C ALA A 81 -12.51 -7.64 16.77
N PRO A 82 -12.64 -8.95 16.55
CA PRO A 82 -11.48 -9.81 16.71
C PRO A 82 -10.61 -9.72 15.44
N LEU A 83 -9.34 -9.31 15.61
CA LEU A 83 -8.35 -9.05 14.56
C LEU A 83 -8.25 -10.16 13.48
N PRO A 84 -7.72 -9.90 12.29
CA PRO A 84 -7.47 -10.96 11.30
C PRO A 84 -6.59 -12.11 11.86
N PRO A 85 -6.82 -13.38 11.46
CA PRO A 85 -6.12 -14.54 12.06
C PRO A 85 -4.58 -14.47 12.03
N GLY A 86 -4.00 -13.96 10.94
CA GLY A 86 -2.55 -13.76 10.81
C GLY A 86 -2.02 -12.76 11.85
N VAL A 87 -2.73 -11.66 12.03
CA VAL A 87 -2.39 -10.60 12.99
C VAL A 87 -2.56 -11.06 14.44
N ARG A 88 -3.58 -11.88 14.75
CA ARG A 88 -3.71 -12.48 16.09
C ARG A 88 -2.48 -13.30 16.48
N THR A 89 -1.85 -13.95 15.51
CA THR A 89 -0.63 -14.74 15.73
C THR A 89 0.57 -13.82 16.01
N GLU A 90 0.70 -12.75 15.23
CA GLU A 90 1.70 -11.69 15.44
C GLU A 90 1.56 -11.04 16.83
N ALA A 91 0.34 -10.65 17.21
CA ALA A 91 0.04 -10.07 18.53
C ALA A 91 0.45 -10.99 19.68
N LYS A 92 0.16 -12.30 19.57
CA LYS A 92 0.58 -13.29 20.58
C LYS A 92 2.10 -13.40 20.67
N MET A 93 2.81 -13.44 19.54
CA MET A 93 4.28 -13.48 19.52
C MET A 93 4.90 -12.22 20.14
N ALA A 94 4.37 -11.04 19.80
CA ALA A 94 4.83 -9.77 20.35
C ALA A 94 4.64 -9.67 21.87
N ARG A 95 3.50 -10.15 22.39
CA ARG A 95 3.23 -10.23 23.84
C ARG A 95 4.23 -11.14 24.55
N VAL A 96 4.54 -12.30 23.98
CA VAL A 96 5.57 -13.22 24.52
C VAL A 96 6.94 -12.53 24.52
N GLY A 97 7.32 -11.86 23.44
CA GLY A 97 8.57 -11.11 23.35
C GLY A 97 8.69 -9.98 24.39
N LYS A 98 7.64 -9.18 24.59
CA LYS A 98 7.59 -8.15 25.64
C LYS A 98 7.69 -8.75 27.04
N CYS A 99 7.05 -9.89 27.28
CA CYS A 99 7.12 -10.59 28.57
C CYS A 99 8.54 -11.08 28.87
N VAL A 100 9.21 -11.71 27.90
CA VAL A 100 10.60 -12.18 28.02
C VAL A 100 11.56 -11.00 28.24
N ARG A 101 11.41 -9.91 27.48
CA ARG A 101 12.22 -8.69 27.65
C ARG A 101 11.98 -8.02 29.01
N GLY A 102 10.73 -7.98 29.48
CA GLY A 102 10.38 -7.46 30.79
C GLY A 102 10.89 -8.33 31.96
N LEU A 103 11.01 -9.64 31.76
CA LEU A 103 11.67 -10.56 32.70
C LEU A 103 13.18 -10.32 32.75
N LEU A 104 13.84 -10.19 31.59
CA LEU A 104 15.26 -9.87 31.49
C LEU A 104 15.57 -8.49 32.09
N HIS A 105 14.70 -7.50 31.90
CA HIS A 105 14.86 -6.16 32.46
C HIS A 105 14.67 -6.16 33.99
N ARG A 106 13.66 -6.87 34.52
CA ARG A 106 13.49 -7.07 35.97
C ARG A 106 14.69 -7.76 36.61
N HIS A 107 15.32 -8.69 35.91
CA HIS A 107 16.53 -9.35 36.39
C HIS A 107 17.73 -8.41 36.48
N ASN A 108 17.77 -7.36 35.65
CA ASN A 108 18.86 -6.38 35.61
C ASN A 108 18.64 -5.14 36.50
N THR A 109 17.40 -4.72 36.77
CA THR A 109 17.13 -3.42 37.43
C THR A 109 16.39 -3.52 38.76
N GLY A 110 15.85 -4.68 39.15
CA GLY A 110 15.22 -4.89 40.45
C GLY A 110 13.97 -4.02 40.75
N ALA A 111 13.53 -3.19 39.82
CA ALA A 111 12.41 -2.27 40.01
C ALA A 111 11.09 -2.89 39.53
N ALA A 112 10.06 -2.80 40.37
CA ALA A 112 8.68 -2.99 39.94
C ALA A 112 8.29 -1.77 39.08
N SER A 113 7.86 -2.00 37.84
CA SER A 113 7.31 -0.94 37.00
C SER A 113 5.88 -0.65 37.43
N ASP A 114 5.58 0.64 37.66
CA ASP A 114 4.20 1.12 37.81
C ASP A 114 3.34 0.70 36.61
N PRO A 115 2.02 0.50 36.79
CA PRO A 115 1.12 0.24 35.67
C PRO A 115 1.16 1.44 34.73
N VAL A 116 1.74 1.25 33.54
CA VAL A 116 1.71 2.24 32.46
C VAL A 116 0.25 2.43 32.09
N GLU A 117 -0.31 3.62 32.32
CA GLU A 117 -1.64 3.97 31.82
C GLU A 117 -1.66 3.73 30.31
N GLU A 118 -2.69 3.03 29.85
CA GLU A 118 -2.77 2.66 28.45
C GLU A 118 -3.05 3.91 27.60
N GLU A 119 -2.12 4.21 26.70
CA GLU A 119 -2.19 5.35 25.79
C GLU A 119 -3.48 5.30 24.95
N ASP A 120 -4.16 6.44 24.86
CA ASP A 120 -5.39 6.62 24.09
C ASP A 120 -5.18 6.38 22.58
N THR A 121 -6.22 5.91 21.88
CA THR A 121 -6.15 5.56 20.46
C THR A 121 -5.86 6.77 19.57
N GLU A 122 -6.41 7.96 19.84
CA GLU A 122 -6.08 9.15 19.05
C GLU A 122 -4.62 9.56 19.26
N THR A 123 -4.08 9.38 20.47
CA THR A 123 -2.65 9.65 20.75
C THR A 123 -1.75 8.71 19.96
N LYS A 124 -2.11 7.43 19.87
CA LYS A 124 -1.44 6.42 19.04
C LYS A 124 -1.50 6.78 17.55
N VAL A 125 -2.66 7.23 17.07
CA VAL A 125 -2.84 7.70 15.68
C VAL A 125 -1.95 8.92 15.44
N MET A 126 -2.01 9.95 16.30
CA MET A 126 -1.15 11.14 16.20
C MET A 126 0.34 10.81 16.17
N ARG A 127 0.78 9.80 16.93
CA ARG A 127 2.16 9.32 16.90
C ARG A 127 2.52 8.66 15.55
N CYS A 128 1.61 7.85 14.98
CA CYS A 128 1.75 7.31 13.64
C CYS A 128 1.90 8.44 12.60
N LEU A 129 0.93 9.38 12.59
CA LEU A 129 0.93 10.54 11.69
C LEU A 129 2.24 11.33 11.79
N SER A 130 2.66 11.66 13.02
CA SER A 130 3.91 12.39 13.28
C SER A 130 5.14 11.67 12.72
N GLY A 131 5.15 10.33 12.74
CA GLY A 131 6.26 9.51 12.25
C GLY A 131 6.49 9.70 10.75
N PHE A 132 5.46 9.48 9.93
CA PHE A 132 5.60 9.57 8.47
C PHE A 132 5.45 10.98 7.91
N LEU A 133 4.72 11.89 8.57
CA LEU A 133 4.62 13.30 8.17
C LEU A 133 5.83 14.12 8.59
N GLY A 134 6.60 13.67 9.60
CA GLY A 134 7.76 14.41 10.11
C GLY A 134 8.72 14.91 9.02
N PRO A 135 9.15 14.09 8.04
CA PRO A 135 9.99 14.54 6.94
C PRO A 135 9.36 15.59 6.01
N ILE A 136 8.02 15.62 5.91
CA ILE A 136 7.26 16.54 5.05
C ILE A 136 7.08 17.88 5.78
N VAL A 137 6.52 17.83 6.99
CA VAL A 137 6.20 18.99 7.83
C VAL A 137 7.46 19.76 8.21
N SER A 138 8.56 19.06 8.57
CA SER A 138 9.83 19.73 8.92
C SER A 138 10.45 20.53 7.77
N ARG A 139 10.01 20.30 6.53
CA ARG A 139 10.44 21.03 5.32
C ARG A 139 9.43 22.08 4.87
N GLY A 140 8.29 22.22 5.57
CA GLY A 140 7.22 23.17 5.23
C GLY A 140 6.53 22.85 3.90
N ILE A 141 6.55 21.59 3.47
CA ILE A 141 5.93 21.17 2.20
C ILE A 141 4.42 20.97 2.43
N PRO A 142 3.54 21.64 1.67
CA PRO A 142 2.11 21.43 1.76
C PRO A 142 1.72 19.98 1.42
N PHE A 143 0.68 19.46 2.06
CA PHE A 143 0.19 18.11 1.82
C PHE A 143 -1.33 17.98 1.86
N ALA A 144 -1.85 17.00 1.14
CA ALA A 144 -3.28 16.68 1.05
C ALA A 144 -3.50 15.17 1.26
N VAL A 145 -4.61 14.80 1.91
CA VAL A 145 -4.88 13.43 2.36
C VAL A 145 -6.27 12.99 1.91
N THR A 146 -6.33 11.78 1.35
CA THR A 146 -7.56 10.98 1.24
C THR A 146 -7.37 9.63 1.94
N TYR A 147 -8.43 8.84 2.06
CA TYR A 147 -8.51 7.66 2.91
C TYR A 147 -8.68 6.37 2.12
N GLY A 148 -8.25 5.28 2.74
CA GLY A 148 -8.39 3.92 2.25
C GLY A 148 -9.23 3.04 3.18
N ASN A 149 -9.31 1.77 2.83
CA ASN A 149 -10.16 0.79 3.51
C ASN A 149 -9.62 0.36 4.89
N HIS A 150 -8.38 0.69 5.25
CA HIS A 150 -7.78 0.33 6.53
C HIS A 150 -7.69 1.50 7.52
N ASP A 151 -7.82 2.75 7.10
CA ASP A 151 -7.61 3.92 7.97
C ASP A 151 -8.62 3.98 9.13
N PHE A 152 -9.91 3.76 8.86
CA PHE A 152 -10.96 3.79 9.90
C PHE A 152 -10.85 2.63 10.89
N GLN A 153 -10.17 1.55 10.52
CA GLN A 153 -10.18 0.31 11.29
C GLN A 153 -9.46 0.43 12.65
N CYS A 154 -8.64 1.47 12.85
CA CYS A 154 -8.04 1.76 14.16
C CYS A 154 -9.09 2.18 15.23
N GLY A 155 -10.32 2.50 14.80
CA GLY A 155 -11.42 2.93 15.66
C GLY A 155 -11.61 4.45 15.75
N VAL A 156 -10.80 5.23 15.02
CA VAL A 156 -10.98 6.68 14.89
C VAL A 156 -11.75 6.95 13.58
N PRO A 157 -12.93 7.60 13.62
CA PRO A 157 -13.68 7.97 12.42
C PRO A 157 -12.88 8.90 11.50
N LEU A 158 -13.15 8.84 10.20
CA LEU A 158 -12.38 9.61 9.21
C LEU A 158 -12.51 11.13 9.42
N GLU A 159 -13.68 11.61 9.84
CA GLU A 159 -13.92 13.03 10.17
C GLU A 159 -12.96 13.50 11.27
N ARG A 160 -12.75 12.64 12.27
CA ARG A 160 -11.82 12.92 13.36
C ARG A 160 -10.37 12.80 12.91
N GLN A 161 -10.04 11.84 12.05
CA GLN A 161 -8.70 11.75 11.47
C GLN A 161 -8.35 13.00 10.65
N ASP A 162 -9.32 13.56 9.93
CA ASP A 162 -9.17 14.79 9.16
C ASP A 162 -8.79 15.98 10.07
N GLU A 163 -9.39 16.07 11.27
CA GLU A 163 -9.01 17.05 12.29
C GLU A 163 -7.59 16.81 12.83
N LEU A 164 -7.19 15.54 12.99
CA LEU A 164 -5.84 15.18 13.43
C LEU A 164 -4.79 15.54 12.37
N TYR A 165 -5.07 15.32 11.08
CA TYR A 165 -4.19 15.74 9.98
C TYR A 165 -4.07 17.26 9.90
N ARG A 166 -5.18 18.00 10.05
CA ARG A 166 -5.18 19.47 10.08
C ARG A 166 -4.39 20.07 11.26
N ALA A 167 -4.08 19.29 12.29
CA ALA A 167 -3.22 19.75 13.38
C ALA A 167 -1.73 19.86 12.98
N PHE A 168 -1.33 19.33 11.82
CA PHE A 168 0.02 19.46 11.29
C PHE A 168 0.11 20.62 10.30
N ASP A 169 1.16 21.44 10.44
CA ASP A 169 1.44 22.55 9.53
C ASP A 169 1.59 22.07 8.09
N GLY A 170 0.94 22.77 7.15
CA GLY A 170 0.96 22.44 5.73
C GLY A 170 -0.17 21.52 5.26
N CYS A 171 -1.05 21.05 6.14
CA CYS A 171 -2.25 20.30 5.71
C CYS A 171 -3.19 21.21 4.90
N LEU A 172 -3.58 20.76 3.71
CA LEU A 172 -4.49 21.45 2.79
C LEU A 172 -5.91 20.87 2.78
N ASN A 173 -6.21 19.88 3.61
CA ASN A 173 -7.57 19.32 3.72
C ASN A 173 -8.53 20.41 4.24
N PRO A 174 -9.61 20.75 3.50
CA PRO A 174 -10.54 21.78 3.94
C PRO A 174 -11.36 21.31 5.14
N VAL A 175 -11.90 22.26 5.90
CA VAL A 175 -12.79 21.97 7.04
C VAL A 175 -14.18 21.56 6.56
N ASP A 176 -14.60 22.09 5.41
CA ASP A 176 -15.91 21.93 4.78
C ASP A 176 -15.83 21.10 3.49
N SER A 177 -15.01 20.05 3.48
CA SER A 177 -15.03 19.07 2.39
C SER A 177 -16.40 18.40 2.28
N LEU A 178 -16.75 17.95 1.06
CA LEU A 178 -18.01 17.24 0.81
C LEU A 178 -18.16 16.03 1.75
N GLU A 179 -17.07 15.30 1.89
CA GLU A 179 -16.86 14.19 2.82
C GLU A 179 -15.35 14.13 3.14
N PRO A 180 -14.91 13.46 4.22
CA PRO A 180 -13.50 13.40 4.58
C PRO A 180 -12.66 12.85 3.43
N GLY A 181 -11.64 13.61 3.01
CA GLY A 181 -10.74 13.21 1.92
C GLY A 181 -11.25 13.47 0.49
N THR A 182 -12.42 14.07 0.31
CA THR A 182 -12.96 14.44 -1.03
C THR A 182 -13.02 15.96 -1.21
N PHE A 183 -12.06 16.50 -1.97
CA PHE A 183 -11.93 17.94 -2.25
C PHE A 183 -10.99 18.22 -3.43
N GLY A 184 -11.05 19.45 -3.97
CA GLY A 184 -10.22 19.89 -5.08
C GLY A 184 -9.23 20.98 -4.65
N LEU A 185 -8.01 20.91 -5.18
CA LEU A 185 -6.97 21.92 -5.03
C LEU A 185 -6.69 22.55 -6.39
N THR A 186 -6.59 23.88 -6.44
CA THR A 186 -6.21 24.63 -7.63
C THR A 186 -4.73 24.99 -7.59
N ILE A 187 -4.05 24.83 -8.71
CA ILE A 187 -2.66 25.22 -8.90
C ILE A 187 -2.64 26.38 -9.88
N ASP A 188 -2.22 27.55 -9.41
CA ASP A 188 -2.09 28.76 -10.21
C ASP A 188 -0.90 28.65 -11.18
N ALA A 189 -0.99 29.31 -12.34
CA ALA A 189 0.15 29.58 -13.19
C ALA A 189 1.27 30.30 -12.41
N HIS A 190 2.52 30.25 -12.88
CA HIS A 190 3.64 30.89 -12.17
C HIS A 190 3.43 32.39 -11.91
N ASP A 191 2.65 33.07 -12.75
CA ASP A 191 2.31 34.50 -12.62
C ASP A 191 1.14 34.79 -11.65
N GLY A 192 0.46 33.75 -11.16
CA GLY A 192 -0.64 33.83 -10.21
C GLY A 192 -1.96 34.38 -10.77
N ARG A 193 -2.09 34.52 -12.10
CA ARG A 193 -3.27 35.18 -12.71
C ARG A 193 -4.42 34.25 -13.04
N GLN A 194 -4.12 32.98 -13.27
CA GLN A 194 -5.12 31.97 -13.66
C GLN A 194 -4.76 30.62 -13.07
N THR A 195 -5.79 29.80 -12.86
CA THR A 195 -5.61 28.37 -12.55
C THR A 195 -5.04 27.67 -13.78
N ALA A 196 -3.90 27.00 -13.62
CA ALA A 196 -3.26 26.23 -14.68
C ALA A 196 -3.59 24.74 -14.59
N MET A 197 -3.87 24.23 -13.39
CA MET A 197 -4.14 22.81 -13.16
C MET A 197 -4.99 22.59 -11.91
N GLY A 198 -5.77 21.50 -11.88
CA GLY A 198 -6.45 20.99 -10.69
C GLY A 198 -5.88 19.67 -10.19
N VAL A 199 -5.93 19.47 -8.88
CA VAL A 199 -5.66 18.19 -8.20
C VAL A 199 -6.87 17.82 -7.36
N MET A 200 -7.52 16.71 -7.70
CA MET A 200 -8.69 16.22 -6.96
C MET A 200 -8.30 15.07 -6.05
N MET A 201 -8.58 15.22 -4.76
CA MET A 201 -8.53 14.15 -3.78
C MET A 201 -9.92 13.54 -3.68
N VAL A 202 -10.03 12.21 -3.75
CA VAL A 202 -11.33 11.51 -3.69
C VAL A 202 -11.25 10.40 -2.66
N ASN A 203 -12.22 10.35 -1.76
CA ASN A 203 -12.45 9.20 -0.89
C ASN A 203 -13.14 8.11 -1.71
N SER A 204 -12.39 7.05 -2.02
CA SER A 204 -12.90 5.92 -2.81
C SER A 204 -13.73 4.92 -2.00
N GLY A 205 -14.10 5.26 -0.77
CA GLY A 205 -14.80 4.37 0.15
C GLY A 205 -13.86 3.34 0.81
N ASP A 206 -14.46 2.37 1.50
CA ASP A 206 -13.72 1.31 2.19
C ASP A 206 -14.13 -0.10 1.76
N PHE A 207 -15.25 -0.61 2.25
CA PHE A 207 -15.74 -1.95 1.97
C PHE A 207 -17.21 -1.92 1.56
N ALA A 208 -17.54 -2.65 0.50
CA ALA A 208 -18.92 -2.83 0.08
C ALA A 208 -19.69 -3.71 1.07
N ALA A 209 -21.00 -3.41 1.23
CA ALA A 209 -21.87 -4.09 2.20
C ALA A 209 -22.05 -5.59 1.91
N ASP A 210 -22.03 -5.98 0.64
CA ASP A 210 -22.08 -7.35 0.14
C ASP A 210 -20.70 -8.03 0.05
N GLY A 211 -19.68 -7.39 0.61
CA GLY A 211 -18.29 -7.84 0.62
C GLY A 211 -17.50 -7.28 -0.56
N GLY A 212 -16.16 -7.32 -0.45
CA GLY A 212 -15.27 -6.62 -1.37
C GLY A 212 -15.04 -5.17 -0.99
N TYR A 213 -14.48 -4.40 -1.92
CA TYR A 213 -14.05 -3.03 -1.71
C TYR A 213 -15.14 -2.03 -2.10
N GLY A 214 -15.17 -0.92 -1.38
CA GLY A 214 -16.10 0.18 -1.62
C GLY A 214 -15.75 0.97 -2.87
N SER A 215 -16.62 1.90 -3.22
CA SER A 215 -16.46 2.91 -4.27
C SER A 215 -16.77 4.29 -3.68
N PRO A 216 -16.43 5.40 -4.39
CA PRO A 216 -16.84 6.73 -3.96
C PRO A 216 -18.36 6.83 -3.78
N SER A 217 -18.80 7.74 -2.91
CA SER A 217 -20.22 8.02 -2.69
C SER A 217 -20.88 8.62 -3.95
N ASP A 218 -22.21 8.49 -4.06
CA ASP A 218 -22.97 9.10 -5.15
C ASP A 218 -22.75 10.63 -5.20
N ASP A 219 -22.63 11.27 -4.03
CA ASP A 219 -22.33 12.69 -3.91
C ASP A 219 -20.91 13.01 -4.42
N ALA A 220 -19.91 12.20 -4.10
CA ALA A 220 -18.55 12.36 -4.63
C ALA A 220 -18.49 12.18 -6.15
N VAL A 221 -19.22 11.21 -6.71
CA VAL A 221 -19.33 11.01 -8.16
C VAL A 221 -20.01 12.19 -8.85
N ALA A 222 -21.09 12.72 -8.25
CA ALA A 222 -21.76 13.92 -8.76
C ALA A 222 -20.82 15.13 -8.72
N TRP A 223 -20.11 15.32 -7.60
CA TRP A 223 -19.11 16.38 -7.44
C TRP A 223 -17.99 16.29 -8.47
N LEU A 224 -17.44 15.11 -8.74
CA LEU A 224 -16.44 14.90 -9.80
C LEU A 224 -16.96 15.33 -11.19
N GLY A 225 -18.26 15.17 -11.43
CA GLY A 225 -18.91 15.59 -12.67
C GLY A 225 -18.99 17.11 -12.87
N ASP A 226 -18.85 17.90 -11.80
CA ASP A 226 -19.07 19.34 -11.80
C ASP A 226 -17.81 20.15 -11.45
N VAL A 227 -17.00 19.71 -10.48
CA VAL A 227 -15.88 20.49 -9.94
C VAL A 227 -14.84 20.89 -10.99
N VAL A 228 -14.56 20.02 -11.97
CA VAL A 228 -13.57 20.34 -13.02
C VAL A 228 -14.01 21.51 -13.90
N LYS A 229 -15.33 21.73 -14.05
CA LYS A 229 -15.87 22.86 -14.81
C LYS A 229 -15.66 24.17 -14.05
N ASP A 230 -15.79 24.13 -12.72
CA ASP A 230 -15.54 25.27 -11.84
C ASP A 230 -14.05 25.60 -11.76
N VAL A 231 -13.19 24.58 -11.73
CA VAL A 231 -11.73 24.73 -11.78
C VAL A 231 -11.28 25.29 -13.13
N GLY A 232 -11.92 24.87 -14.24
CA GLY A 232 -11.67 25.42 -15.57
C GLY A 232 -10.29 25.09 -16.15
N ALA A 233 -9.60 24.07 -15.60
CA ALA A 233 -8.25 23.68 -15.99
C ALA A 233 -8.06 22.16 -16.01
N PRO A 234 -7.09 21.63 -16.78
CA PRO A 234 -6.77 20.20 -16.79
C PRO A 234 -6.50 19.68 -15.37
N SER A 235 -7.08 18.52 -15.04
CA SER A 235 -7.07 18.01 -13.67
C SER A 235 -6.67 16.55 -13.56
N VAL A 236 -5.98 16.21 -12.47
CA VAL A 236 -5.62 14.84 -12.08
C VAL A 236 -6.41 14.42 -10.84
N VAL A 237 -6.78 13.15 -10.75
CA VAL A 237 -7.46 12.55 -9.60
C VAL A 237 -6.52 11.63 -8.84
N PHE A 238 -6.54 11.71 -7.52
CA PHE A 238 -5.87 10.81 -6.60
C PHE A 238 -6.87 10.17 -5.63
N GLN A 239 -6.87 8.85 -5.58
CA GLN A 239 -7.73 8.07 -4.68
C GLN A 239 -7.02 6.80 -4.21
N HIS A 240 -7.67 6.03 -3.33
CA HIS A 240 -7.09 4.81 -2.79
C HIS A 240 -7.43 3.58 -3.63
N ILE A 241 -8.71 3.18 -3.62
CA ILE A 241 -9.26 1.99 -4.28
C ILE A 241 -9.45 2.29 -5.77
N PRO A 242 -8.99 1.41 -6.67
CA PRO A 242 -9.13 1.61 -8.10
C PRO A 242 -10.56 1.35 -8.60
N PRO A 243 -11.04 2.09 -9.63
CA PRO A 243 -12.30 1.81 -10.30
C PRO A 243 -12.27 0.47 -11.03
N PRO A 244 -13.41 -0.17 -11.34
CA PRO A 244 -13.46 -1.43 -12.11
C PRO A 244 -12.83 -1.30 -13.51
N GLU A 245 -12.89 -0.12 -14.11
CA GLU A 245 -12.26 0.24 -15.39
C GLU A 245 -10.74 0.03 -15.40
N ILE A 246 -10.09 -0.16 -14.25
CA ILE A 246 -8.67 -0.54 -14.19
C ILE A 246 -8.39 -1.87 -14.93
N TYR A 247 -9.39 -2.74 -15.05
CA TYR A 247 -9.28 -3.97 -15.82
C TYR A 247 -9.27 -3.73 -17.34
N ASP A 248 -9.75 -2.57 -17.81
CA ASP A 248 -9.68 -2.19 -19.23
C ASP A 248 -8.25 -1.80 -19.63
N CYS A 249 -7.37 -1.51 -18.66
CA CYS A 249 -5.92 -1.38 -18.87
C CYS A 249 -5.20 -2.72 -19.11
N LEU A 250 -5.93 -3.84 -19.02
CA LEU A 250 -5.37 -5.18 -19.05
C LEU A 250 -5.89 -6.01 -20.22
N VAL A 251 -5.03 -6.86 -20.76
CA VAL A 251 -5.38 -7.77 -21.86
C VAL A 251 -5.73 -9.15 -21.30
N PRO A 252 -6.95 -9.67 -21.55
CA PRO A 252 -7.32 -11.02 -21.14
C PRO A 252 -6.53 -12.05 -21.95
N VAL A 253 -5.97 -13.05 -21.25
CA VAL A 253 -5.12 -14.08 -21.85
C VAL A 253 -5.46 -15.47 -21.32
N GLY A 254 -4.98 -16.49 -22.04
CA GLY A 254 -5.11 -17.87 -21.61
C GLY A 254 -4.48 -18.15 -20.23
N ARG A 255 -5.08 -19.08 -19.49
CA ARG A 255 -4.66 -19.45 -18.11
C ARG A 255 -3.18 -19.83 -17.97
N PHE A 256 -2.53 -20.28 -19.02
CA PHE A 256 -1.13 -20.74 -18.99
C PHE A 256 -0.14 -19.70 -19.55
N THR A 257 -0.61 -18.51 -19.89
CA THR A 257 0.26 -17.43 -20.38
C THR A 257 1.28 -17.04 -19.32
N THR A 258 2.54 -16.91 -19.74
CA THR A 258 3.65 -16.56 -18.85
C THR A 258 3.41 -15.18 -18.23
N ASN A 259 3.68 -15.04 -16.93
CA ASN A 259 3.47 -13.82 -16.14
C ASN A 259 2.01 -13.33 -16.05
N ALA A 260 1.03 -14.09 -16.56
CA ALA A 260 -0.36 -13.71 -16.42
C ALA A 260 -0.81 -13.77 -14.96
N ILE A 261 -1.58 -12.78 -14.54
CA ILE A 261 -2.12 -12.63 -13.19
C ILE A 261 -3.62 -12.91 -13.25
N ARG A 262 -4.11 -13.77 -12.35
CA ARG A 262 -5.54 -14.09 -12.28
C ARG A 262 -6.29 -12.88 -11.72
N GLY A 263 -7.41 -12.49 -12.33
CA GLY A 263 -8.24 -11.41 -11.79
C GLY A 263 -8.82 -11.73 -10.42
N TYR A 264 -9.38 -10.71 -9.77
CA TYR A 264 -9.97 -10.80 -8.44
C TYR A 264 -11.50 -10.77 -8.51
N ARG A 265 -12.16 -11.51 -7.60
CA ARG A 265 -13.63 -11.63 -7.48
C ARG A 265 -14.38 -11.70 -8.82
N ALA A 266 -15.07 -10.63 -9.24
CA ALA A 266 -15.81 -10.55 -10.50
C ALA A 266 -14.97 -10.94 -11.73
N HIS A 267 -13.65 -10.72 -11.68
CA HIS A 267 -12.69 -11.00 -12.75
C HIS A 267 -11.91 -12.32 -12.55
N SER A 268 -12.23 -13.09 -11.51
CA SER A 268 -11.47 -14.30 -11.13
C SER A 268 -11.57 -15.47 -12.12
N GLY A 269 -12.47 -15.39 -13.10
CA GLY A 269 -12.57 -16.34 -14.21
C GLY A 269 -11.47 -16.18 -15.27
N THR A 270 -10.75 -15.06 -15.26
CA THR A 270 -9.85 -14.66 -16.35
C THR A 270 -8.44 -14.40 -15.82
N CYS A 271 -7.44 -14.62 -16.68
CA CYS A 271 -6.05 -14.21 -16.43
C CYS A 271 -5.71 -13.03 -17.34
N TYR A 272 -4.88 -12.12 -16.86
CA TYR A 272 -4.58 -10.87 -17.51
C TYR A 272 -3.08 -10.65 -17.62
N VAL A 273 -2.67 -9.91 -18.64
CA VAL A 273 -1.37 -9.24 -18.71
C VAL A 273 -1.61 -7.76 -18.88
N LEU A 274 -0.62 -6.94 -18.52
CA LEU A 274 -0.69 -5.51 -18.76
C LEU A 274 -0.76 -5.23 -20.27
N ASP A 275 -1.60 -4.28 -20.68
CA ASP A 275 -1.56 -3.75 -22.04
C ASP A 275 -0.30 -2.93 -22.26
N GLN A 276 0.75 -3.59 -22.76
CA GLN A 276 2.06 -2.96 -22.98
C GLN A 276 2.04 -1.93 -24.12
N GLU A 277 1.07 -1.99 -25.04
CA GLU A 277 0.99 -1.06 -26.17
C GLU A 277 0.58 0.34 -25.70
N HIS A 278 -0.33 0.40 -24.73
CA HIS A 278 -0.86 1.65 -24.19
C HIS A 278 -0.26 2.03 -22.82
N SER A 279 0.71 1.26 -22.31
CA SER A 279 1.35 1.53 -21.02
C SER A 279 2.63 2.36 -21.14
N LYS A 280 2.86 3.25 -20.17
CA LYS A 280 4.11 4.01 -20.08
C LYS A 280 5.30 3.07 -19.80
N PRO A 281 6.51 3.35 -20.31
CA PRO A 281 7.71 2.55 -20.02
C PRO A 281 7.95 2.37 -18.52
N GLY A 282 8.38 1.18 -18.10
CA GLY A 282 8.60 0.84 -16.68
C GLY A 282 7.34 0.37 -15.94
N SER A 283 6.17 0.42 -16.59
CA SER A 283 4.92 -0.09 -16.03
C SER A 283 4.96 -1.60 -15.74
N ALA A 284 4.46 -1.99 -14.57
CA ALA A 284 4.45 -3.39 -14.15
C ALA A 284 3.15 -3.75 -13.42
N LEU A 285 2.42 -4.73 -13.98
CA LEU A 285 1.39 -5.49 -13.28
C LEU A 285 2.08 -6.59 -12.47
N ARG A 286 1.98 -6.52 -11.14
CA ARG A 286 2.69 -7.43 -10.21
C ARG A 286 1.74 -8.26 -9.36
N GLU A 287 0.52 -7.75 -9.14
CA GLU A 287 -0.60 -8.44 -8.52
C GLU A 287 -1.92 -8.09 -9.21
N HIS A 288 -3.00 -8.74 -8.79
CA HIS A 288 -4.31 -8.54 -9.37
C HIS A 288 -4.93 -7.24 -8.86
N PRO A 289 -5.52 -6.40 -9.72
CA PRO A 289 -6.24 -5.23 -9.27
C PRO A 289 -7.41 -5.60 -8.35
N CYS A 290 -7.40 -5.04 -7.15
CA CYS A 290 -8.48 -5.12 -6.17
C CYS A 290 -9.41 -3.91 -6.31
N CYS A 291 -10.11 -3.80 -7.43
CA CYS A 291 -11.04 -2.70 -7.66
C CYS A 291 -12.28 -2.77 -6.77
N SER A 292 -13.02 -1.66 -6.72
CA SER A 292 -14.33 -1.59 -6.08
C SER A 292 -15.27 -2.69 -6.61
N GLU A 293 -16.12 -3.23 -5.75
CA GLU A 293 -17.03 -4.32 -6.14
C GLU A 293 -18.09 -3.85 -7.14
N HIS A 294 -18.58 -2.62 -6.99
CA HIS A 294 -19.60 -2.02 -7.84
C HIS A 294 -19.03 -0.82 -8.58
N ASN A 295 -19.29 -0.73 -9.88
CA ASN A 295 -18.95 0.46 -10.66
C ASN A 295 -19.90 1.61 -10.28
N SER A 296 -19.38 2.62 -9.58
CA SER A 296 -20.13 3.82 -9.18
C SER A 296 -20.40 4.78 -10.35
N GLY A 297 -19.72 4.59 -11.47
CA GLY A 297 -19.73 5.49 -12.62
C GLY A 297 -18.77 6.66 -12.50
N GLU A 298 -17.80 6.62 -11.57
CA GLU A 298 -16.80 7.68 -11.37
C GLU A 298 -16.02 8.01 -12.65
N VAL A 299 -15.51 6.99 -13.36
CA VAL A 299 -14.75 7.20 -14.61
C VAL A 299 -15.67 7.76 -15.69
N ARG A 300 -16.91 7.29 -15.78
CA ARG A 300 -17.91 7.84 -16.70
C ARG A 300 -18.23 9.30 -16.38
N ALA A 301 -18.36 9.67 -15.10
CA ALA A 301 -18.62 11.04 -14.68
C ALA A 301 -17.45 11.95 -15.06
N MET A 302 -16.21 11.54 -14.78
CA MET A 302 -14.99 12.25 -15.17
C MET A 302 -14.93 12.47 -16.70
N LYS A 303 -15.15 11.41 -17.48
CA LYS A 303 -15.13 11.50 -18.95
C LYS A 303 -16.22 12.41 -19.51
N ASN A 304 -17.43 12.36 -18.94
CA ASN A 304 -18.54 13.21 -19.36
C ASN A 304 -18.31 14.68 -19.01
N ALA A 305 -17.67 14.96 -17.87
CA ALA A 305 -17.33 16.31 -17.47
C ALA A 305 -16.26 16.92 -18.41
N GLY A 306 -15.30 16.09 -18.84
CA GLY A 306 -14.15 16.52 -19.61
C GLY A 306 -13.14 17.30 -18.75
N GLY A 307 -11.87 17.33 -19.16
CA GLY A 307 -10.82 18.05 -18.44
C GLY A 307 -9.97 17.22 -17.48
N TYR A 308 -10.38 15.97 -17.18
CA TYR A 308 -9.52 15.03 -16.48
C TYR A 308 -8.59 14.31 -17.46
N PHE A 309 -7.32 14.16 -17.08
CA PHE A 309 -6.31 13.47 -17.89
C PHE A 309 -5.69 12.25 -17.20
N ALA A 310 -5.79 12.13 -15.88
CA ALA A 310 -5.28 10.97 -15.16
C ALA A 310 -6.02 10.68 -13.84
N LEU A 311 -6.00 9.41 -13.44
CA LEU A 311 -6.45 8.89 -12.15
C LEU A 311 -5.38 7.96 -11.57
N PHE A 312 -4.91 8.27 -10.36
CA PHE A 312 -3.85 7.51 -9.67
C PHE A 312 -4.34 6.90 -8.36
N CYS A 313 -4.05 5.62 -8.19
CA CYS A 313 -4.48 4.79 -7.06
C CYS A 313 -3.30 4.29 -6.22
N GLY A 314 -3.62 3.87 -4.99
CA GLY A 314 -2.78 3.01 -4.13
C GLY A 314 -3.37 1.61 -4.08
N HIS A 315 -3.56 1.08 -2.87
CA HIS A 315 -4.32 -0.13 -2.53
C HIS A 315 -3.67 -1.46 -2.93
N ASP A 316 -3.28 -1.60 -4.19
CA ASP A 316 -2.53 -2.75 -4.70
C ASP A 316 -1.02 -2.46 -4.58
N HIS A 317 -0.46 -2.80 -3.43
CA HIS A 317 0.85 -2.38 -2.94
C HIS A 317 2.04 -2.60 -3.88
N THR A 318 1.96 -3.54 -4.82
CA THR A 318 3.06 -3.95 -5.70
C THR A 318 2.90 -3.45 -7.13
N ASN A 319 1.69 -3.04 -7.52
CA ASN A 319 1.41 -2.52 -8.85
C ASN A 319 2.06 -1.14 -9.03
N SER A 320 2.57 -0.89 -10.23
CA SER A 320 3.24 0.37 -10.54
C SER A 320 3.07 0.79 -12.00
N PHE A 321 2.05 0.24 -12.66
CA PHE A 321 1.76 0.54 -14.05
C PHE A 321 1.01 1.85 -14.23
N ILE A 322 1.12 2.42 -15.42
CA ILE A 322 0.32 3.52 -15.93
C ILE A 322 -0.08 3.15 -17.34
N THR A 323 -1.38 3.08 -17.60
CA THR A 323 -1.93 2.70 -18.89
C THR A 323 -2.93 3.74 -19.34
N HIS A 324 -2.76 4.20 -20.58
CA HIS A 324 -3.70 5.11 -21.20
C HIS A 324 -4.89 4.30 -21.74
N HIS A 325 -6.10 4.62 -21.30
CA HIS A 325 -7.31 4.01 -21.82
C HIS A 325 -8.41 5.06 -21.94
N ASP A 326 -8.97 5.18 -23.15
CA ASP A 326 -10.16 5.99 -23.43
C ASP A 326 -10.04 7.46 -22.95
N GLY A 327 -8.87 8.07 -23.22
CA GLY A 327 -8.59 9.47 -22.91
C GLY A 327 -8.11 9.74 -21.47
N LEU A 328 -7.91 8.69 -20.65
CA LEU A 328 -7.47 8.81 -19.27
C LEU A 328 -6.24 7.93 -19.01
N ASP A 329 -5.22 8.48 -18.36
CA ASP A 329 -4.16 7.67 -17.76
C ASP A 329 -4.66 7.09 -16.43
N MET A 330 -4.73 5.77 -16.33
CA MET A 330 -5.00 5.08 -15.06
C MET A 330 -3.72 4.45 -14.55
N GLY A 331 -3.35 4.73 -13.30
CA GLY A 331 -2.06 4.30 -12.77
C GLY A 331 -2.04 3.97 -11.29
N TYR A 332 -1.01 3.22 -10.89
CA TYR A 332 -0.74 2.84 -9.52
C TYR A 332 0.55 3.43 -8.99
N THR A 333 0.55 3.71 -7.69
CA THR A 333 1.76 3.96 -6.92
C THR A 333 1.93 2.82 -5.89
N PRO A 334 3.08 2.13 -5.89
CA PRO A 334 3.32 1.05 -4.94
C PRO A 334 3.45 1.58 -3.51
N THR A 335 3.35 0.68 -2.54
CA THR A 335 3.46 1.02 -1.11
C THR A 335 4.84 1.60 -0.76
N CYS A 336 4.84 2.62 0.10
CA CYS A 336 6.03 3.13 0.79
C CYS A 336 6.20 2.58 2.22
N GLY A 337 5.22 1.82 2.72
CA GLY A 337 5.16 1.15 4.01
C GLY A 337 5.91 -0.18 4.07
N PHE A 338 6.33 -0.63 5.25
CA PHE A 338 7.15 -1.86 5.41
C PHE A 338 6.53 -2.92 6.33
N THR A 339 5.39 -2.61 6.94
CA THR A 339 4.75 -3.38 8.02
C THR A 339 3.58 -4.24 7.54
N SER A 340 3.04 -3.95 6.36
CA SER A 340 2.05 -4.77 5.67
C SER A 340 2.69 -5.62 4.55
N TYR A 341 1.85 -6.36 3.83
CA TYR A 341 2.26 -7.05 2.62
C TYR A 341 2.80 -6.05 1.60
N GLY A 342 3.56 -6.49 0.60
CA GLY A 342 4.05 -5.56 -0.42
C GLY A 342 5.22 -6.10 -1.21
N PRO A 343 5.89 -5.22 -1.97
CA PRO A 343 6.96 -5.61 -2.86
C PRO A 343 8.18 -6.04 -2.04
N ARG A 344 9.24 -6.51 -2.71
CA ARG A 344 10.48 -6.84 -1.98
C ARG A 344 11.02 -5.56 -1.35
N GLY A 345 11.75 -5.69 -0.25
CA GLY A 345 12.22 -4.55 0.55
C GLY A 345 12.96 -3.43 -0.20
N LYS A 346 13.47 -3.67 -1.42
CA LYS A 346 14.14 -2.68 -2.27
C LYS A 346 13.19 -1.97 -3.26
N ASP A 347 12.03 -2.57 -3.54
CA ASP A 347 11.05 -2.16 -4.55
C ASP A 347 9.85 -1.43 -3.92
N HIS A 348 9.94 -1.04 -2.64
CA HIS A 348 9.02 -0.08 -2.02
C HIS A 348 9.39 1.30 -2.54
N ALA A 349 8.41 2.10 -2.94
CA ALA A 349 8.68 3.37 -3.61
C ALA A 349 7.62 4.42 -3.30
N LEU A 350 7.95 5.66 -3.64
CA LEU A 350 6.98 6.73 -3.82
C LEU A 350 6.98 7.10 -5.30
N ARG A 351 5.90 7.72 -5.78
CA ARG A 351 5.85 8.23 -7.15
C ARG A 351 5.93 9.74 -7.17
N VAL A 352 6.88 10.28 -7.93
CA VAL A 352 6.93 11.72 -8.22
C VAL A 352 6.31 11.97 -9.58
N PHE A 353 5.58 13.08 -9.67
CA PHE A 353 5.03 13.64 -10.89
C PHE A 353 5.64 15.01 -11.09
N GLU A 354 6.09 15.30 -12.30
CA GLU A 354 6.45 16.65 -12.72
C GLU A 354 5.48 17.08 -13.82
N PHE A 355 4.63 18.04 -13.47
CA PHE A 355 3.69 18.69 -14.38
C PHE A 355 4.35 19.92 -15.01
N HIS A 356 3.92 20.25 -16.23
CA HIS A 356 4.39 21.40 -16.97
C HIS A 356 3.25 22.38 -17.22
N GLU A 357 3.45 23.67 -16.89
CA GLU A 357 2.42 24.71 -16.99
C GLU A 357 1.80 24.80 -18.40
N SER A 358 2.60 24.57 -19.44
CA SER A 358 2.15 24.63 -20.84
C SER A 358 1.22 23.49 -21.24
N ASP A 359 1.37 22.32 -20.61
CA ASP A 359 0.55 21.13 -20.88
C ASP A 359 0.64 20.15 -19.68
N PRO A 360 -0.21 20.32 -18.65
CA PRO A 360 -0.20 19.46 -17.48
C PRO A 360 -0.48 17.98 -17.81
N ALA A 361 -1.22 17.69 -18.89
CA ALA A 361 -1.53 16.32 -19.28
C ALA A 361 -0.30 15.57 -19.82
N SER A 362 0.73 16.28 -20.28
CA SER A 362 2.00 15.72 -20.76
C SER A 362 3.02 15.39 -19.65
N TYR A 363 2.57 15.28 -18.40
CA TYR A 363 3.41 15.09 -17.23
C TYR A 363 4.43 13.93 -17.35
N THR A 364 5.56 14.10 -16.66
CA THR A 364 6.55 13.04 -16.47
C THR A 364 6.44 12.44 -15.07
N THR A 365 6.87 11.19 -14.90
CA THR A 365 6.79 10.50 -13.61
C THR A 365 7.92 9.50 -13.43
N GLU A 366 8.39 9.37 -12.19
CA GLU A 366 9.46 8.48 -11.77
C GLU A 366 9.04 7.76 -10.47
N LEU A 367 9.41 6.48 -10.35
CA LEU A 367 9.35 5.78 -9.07
C LEU A 367 10.66 6.01 -8.31
N LEU A 368 10.53 6.41 -7.06
CA LEU A 368 11.65 6.63 -6.15
C LEU A 368 11.77 5.43 -5.22
N ASP A 369 12.38 4.36 -5.73
CA ASP A 369 12.52 3.08 -5.03
C ASP A 369 13.55 3.14 -3.89
N TYR A 370 13.26 2.42 -2.80
CA TYR A 370 14.14 2.30 -1.63
C TYR A 370 15.55 1.83 -2.00
N GLY A 371 15.65 0.84 -2.88
CA GLY A 371 16.92 0.26 -3.30
C GLY A 371 17.82 1.29 -3.98
N ASP A 372 17.25 2.17 -4.79
CA ASP A 372 17.99 3.15 -5.57
C ASP A 372 18.35 4.38 -4.73
N LEU A 373 17.46 4.79 -3.82
CA LEU A 373 17.70 5.92 -2.92
C LEU A 373 18.64 5.62 -1.75
N LEU A 374 18.54 4.42 -1.17
CA LEU A 374 19.17 4.08 0.12
C LEU A 374 20.07 2.83 0.06
N GLY A 375 20.09 2.11 -1.06
CA GLY A 375 20.97 0.96 -1.26
C GLY A 375 20.49 -0.34 -0.59
N TRP A 376 21.44 -1.08 -0.01
CA TRP A 376 21.26 -2.48 0.39
C TRP A 376 20.32 -2.67 1.60
N VAL A 377 19.49 -3.71 1.50
CA VAL A 377 18.47 -4.10 2.48
C VAL A 377 18.85 -5.45 3.12
N PRO A 378 18.93 -5.57 4.45
CA PRO A 378 18.98 -6.87 5.10
C PRO A 378 17.63 -7.61 4.97
N PRO A 379 17.63 -8.95 4.83
CA PRO A 379 16.40 -9.75 4.71
C PRO A 379 15.47 -9.58 5.93
N ARG A 380 14.14 -9.65 5.70
CA ARG A 380 13.13 -9.62 6.78
C ARG A 380 13.32 -10.81 7.74
N ALA A 381 13.02 -10.62 9.03
CA ALA A 381 12.89 -11.72 9.98
C ALA A 381 11.71 -12.63 9.59
N LEU A 382 11.88 -13.95 9.74
CA LEU A 382 10.93 -15.01 9.33
C LEU A 382 9.49 -14.86 9.89
N GLN A 383 9.29 -14.04 10.93
CA GLN A 383 8.00 -13.87 11.61
C GLN A 383 6.97 -13.10 10.77
N HIS A 384 7.40 -12.23 9.84
CA HIS A 384 6.48 -11.45 8.99
C HIS A 384 6.03 -12.18 7.71
N THR A 385 6.75 -13.23 7.29
CA THR A 385 6.44 -13.99 6.06
C THR A 385 5.15 -14.83 6.12
N PHE A 386 4.64 -15.13 7.32
CA PHE A 386 3.43 -15.94 7.49
C PHE A 386 2.13 -15.13 7.51
N GLY A 387 2.16 -13.86 7.95
CA GLY A 387 0.99 -12.98 7.97
C GLY A 387 0.60 -12.51 6.57
N ASP A 388 1.57 -12.02 5.79
CA ASP A 388 1.38 -11.48 4.45
C ASP A 388 0.84 -12.53 3.46
N ARG A 389 1.28 -13.79 3.59
CA ARG A 389 0.82 -14.90 2.73
C ARG A 389 -0.55 -15.46 3.11
N ALA A 390 -1.05 -15.17 4.31
CA ALA A 390 -2.39 -15.56 4.73
C ALA A 390 -3.45 -14.53 4.34
N LEU A 391 -3.03 -13.30 4.00
CA LEU A 391 -3.88 -12.26 3.39
C LEU A 391 -4.01 -12.46 1.88
N CYS A 392 -2.98 -13.02 1.23
CA CYS A 392 -3.06 -13.49 -0.14
C CYS A 392 -3.98 -14.72 -0.24
N ASP A 393 -5.06 -14.60 -1.01
CA ASP A 393 -5.91 -15.73 -1.38
C ASP A 393 -5.07 -16.87 -2.02
N ALA A 394 -5.54 -18.13 -1.89
CA ALA A 394 -4.85 -19.32 -2.38
C ALA A 394 -4.58 -19.27 -3.92
N GLY A 395 -5.26 -18.37 -4.64
CA GLY A 395 -5.01 -18.04 -6.05
C GLY A 395 -3.58 -17.58 -6.37
N CYS A 396 -2.86 -16.96 -5.43
CA CYS A 396 -1.51 -16.44 -5.65
C CYS A 396 -0.46 -17.54 -5.94
N ILE A 397 -0.71 -18.78 -5.53
CA ILE A 397 0.18 -19.91 -5.83
C ILE A 397 0.21 -20.18 -7.34
N GLY A 398 -0.95 -20.10 -8.00
CA GLY A 398 -1.06 -20.28 -9.44
C GLY A 398 -0.28 -19.22 -10.21
N ASP A 399 -0.37 -17.97 -9.78
CA ASP A 399 0.33 -16.83 -10.39
C ASP A 399 1.86 -16.97 -10.24
N MET A 400 2.33 -17.38 -9.06
CA MET A 400 3.76 -17.64 -8.83
C MET A 400 4.30 -18.71 -9.78
N LEU A 401 3.55 -19.80 -10.03
CA LEU A 401 3.97 -20.87 -10.94
C LEU A 401 4.08 -20.41 -12.41
N ARG A 402 3.43 -19.31 -12.80
CA ARG A 402 3.57 -18.77 -14.17
C ARG A 402 4.87 -17.99 -14.37
N LYS A 403 5.51 -17.52 -13.29
CA LYS A 403 6.78 -16.79 -13.36
C LYS A 403 7.93 -17.74 -13.77
N PRO A 404 8.68 -17.45 -14.85
CA PRO A 404 9.75 -18.35 -15.33
C PRO A 404 10.83 -18.62 -14.29
N SER A 405 11.19 -17.59 -13.51
CA SER A 405 12.18 -17.70 -12.42
C SER A 405 11.75 -18.68 -11.32
N VAL A 406 10.46 -18.72 -11.00
CA VAL A 406 9.91 -19.66 -10.01
C VAL A 406 9.92 -21.09 -10.55
N ARG A 407 9.53 -21.29 -11.82
CA ARG A 407 9.62 -22.60 -12.48
C ARG A 407 11.05 -23.12 -12.54
N ALA A 408 12.02 -22.26 -12.85
CA ALA A 408 13.44 -22.60 -12.85
C ALA A 408 13.91 -23.01 -11.45
N ALA A 409 13.55 -22.25 -10.41
CA ALA A 409 13.90 -22.57 -9.03
C ALA A 409 13.29 -23.90 -8.55
N LEU A 410 12.01 -24.15 -8.88
CA LEU A 410 11.35 -25.43 -8.59
C LEU A 410 11.98 -26.60 -9.36
N GLY A 411 12.38 -26.39 -10.61
CA GLY A 411 13.11 -27.38 -11.41
C GLY A 411 14.45 -27.76 -10.78
N VAL A 412 15.21 -26.76 -10.30
CA VAL A 412 16.48 -27.00 -9.58
C VAL A 412 16.23 -27.74 -8.26
N MET A 413 15.25 -27.33 -7.45
CA MET A 413 14.92 -28.05 -6.21
C MET A 413 14.45 -29.48 -6.48
N GLY A 414 13.66 -29.70 -7.53
CA GLY A 414 13.24 -31.03 -7.97
C GLY A 414 14.41 -31.91 -8.40
N ALA A 415 15.36 -31.36 -9.16
CA ALA A 415 16.57 -32.07 -9.58
C ALA A 415 17.48 -32.43 -8.37
N VAL A 416 17.64 -31.51 -7.42
CA VAL A 416 18.38 -31.77 -6.16
C VAL A 416 17.68 -32.84 -5.32
N GLY A 417 16.35 -32.79 -5.22
CA GLY A 417 15.55 -33.80 -4.51
C GLY A 417 15.65 -35.18 -5.16
N ALA A 418 15.57 -35.25 -6.49
CA ALA A 418 15.72 -36.50 -7.25
C ALA A 418 17.15 -37.08 -7.11
N ALA A 419 18.18 -36.23 -7.14
CA ALA A 419 19.56 -36.63 -6.91
C ALA A 419 19.77 -37.15 -5.47
N ALA A 420 19.24 -36.46 -4.47
CA ALA A 420 19.29 -36.89 -3.06
C ALA A 420 18.55 -38.23 -2.86
N PHE A 421 17.38 -38.39 -3.47
CA PHE A 421 16.63 -39.65 -3.45
C PHE A 421 17.40 -40.78 -4.15
N GLY A 422 18.03 -40.50 -5.31
CA GLY A 422 18.87 -41.46 -6.02
C GLY A 422 20.08 -41.92 -5.20
N VAL A 423 20.74 -41.02 -4.48
CA VAL A 423 21.86 -41.35 -3.58
C VAL A 423 21.38 -42.23 -2.40
N VAL A 424 20.23 -41.90 -1.81
CA VAL A 424 19.64 -42.71 -0.72
C VAL A 424 19.23 -44.09 -1.24
N TRP A 425 18.60 -44.15 -2.41
CA TRP A 425 18.17 -45.39 -3.05
C TRP A 425 19.35 -46.30 -3.41
N HIS A 426 20.43 -45.75 -3.99
CA HIS A 426 21.64 -46.51 -4.30
C HIS A 426 22.32 -47.04 -3.02
N ARG A 427 22.38 -46.23 -1.95
CA ARG A 427 22.91 -46.68 -0.65
C ARG A 427 22.05 -47.75 0.02
N LEU A 428 20.75 -47.80 -0.27
CA LEU A 428 19.86 -48.86 0.21
C LEU A 428 20.04 -50.16 -0.60
N GLN A 429 20.40 -50.08 -1.88
CA GLN A 429 20.71 -51.24 -2.72
C GLN A 429 22.09 -51.84 -2.43
N ASP A 430 23.08 -51.04 -2.02
CA ASP A 430 24.45 -51.48 -1.70
C ASP A 430 24.60 -52.11 -0.30
N ARG A 431 23.51 -52.36 0.44
CA ARG A 431 23.61 -53.07 1.72
C ARG A 431 23.83 -54.57 1.47
N PRO A 432 24.99 -55.15 1.84
CA PRO A 432 25.22 -56.59 1.66
C PRO A 432 24.25 -57.38 2.55
N GLN A 433 23.51 -58.32 1.96
CA GLN A 433 22.74 -59.32 2.69
C GLN A 433 23.70 -60.34 3.32
N SER A 434 24.24 -60.01 4.50
CA SER A 434 24.91 -61.01 5.34
C SER A 434 23.87 -61.71 6.23
N PHE A 435 23.43 -62.90 5.81
CA PHE A 435 22.77 -63.86 6.71
C PHE A 435 23.84 -64.52 7.59
N PRO A 436 23.74 -64.48 8.94
CA PRO A 436 24.56 -65.34 9.77
C PRO A 436 23.90 -66.72 9.88
N ILE A 437 24.57 -67.73 9.32
CA ILE A 437 24.37 -69.13 9.63
C ILE A 437 24.86 -69.35 11.08
N SER A 438 23.96 -69.77 11.97
CA SER A 438 24.29 -70.15 13.34
C SER A 438 24.68 -71.63 13.37
N GLU A 439 25.97 -71.94 13.35
CA GLU A 439 26.49 -73.25 13.77
C GLU A 439 26.38 -73.39 15.30
N GLY A 440 25.88 -74.55 15.73
CA GLY A 440 25.60 -74.86 17.12
C GLY A 440 26.71 -75.58 17.86
N ALA A 441 26.73 -75.31 19.17
CA ALA A 441 27.08 -76.17 20.32
C ALA A 441 28.58 -76.40 20.64
N PRO A 442 28.94 -76.89 21.86
CA PRO A 442 28.16 -77.07 23.12
C PRO A 442 28.90 -76.59 24.41
N GLY A 443 28.20 -76.59 25.56
CA GLY A 443 28.76 -77.19 26.79
C GLY A 443 28.65 -76.46 28.15
N GLY A 444 27.86 -77.07 29.06
CA GLY A 444 28.07 -77.10 30.53
C GLY A 444 27.10 -76.25 31.37
N GLY A 445 26.30 -76.76 32.31
CA GLY A 445 26.07 -78.11 32.83
C GLY A 445 25.06 -78.07 33.99
N HIS A 446 24.25 -79.13 34.13
CA HIS A 446 23.88 -79.83 35.38
C HIS A 446 23.00 -81.04 35.06
#